data_AF-A0A972SBT4-F1
#
_entry.id   AF-A0A972SBT4-F1
#
_cell.length_a   1.000
_cell.length_b   1.000
_cell.length_c   1.000
_cell.angle_alpha   90.00
_cell.angle_beta   90.00
_cell.angle_gamma   90.00
#
_symmetry.space_group_name_H-M   'P 1'
#
loop_
_entity.id
_entity.type
_entity.pdbx_description
1 polymer ?
#
loop_
_entity_poly.entity_id
_entity_poly.type
_entity_poly.pdbx_seq_one_letter_code
_entity_poly.pdbx_strand_id
1 'polypeptide(L)'
;MDSTRARILRAKKLGVLIRDARLASGRSRKAIAEVLGISPSQLAAYERGDKAPSLPELEALAYHLHLPVEHFFGSDVLTENESGEDIEERLGRLIQIRQRIVGALLRQAREDAGLSLAEVSRQTEIPKSRLRDYELGERPVPLPDLEALAALYGLSLQHFMDRDGPIGTWLAQQRQVANFLELPPELRAFVAKPVNRPYLELAQRLSEMSVEKLRAVAEGLLEITL
;
A
#
# COMPACT_ATOMS: atom_id res chain seq x y z
N MET A 1 26.26 34.81 4.99
CA MET A 1 26.71 33.44 4.65
C MET A 1 27.11 33.42 3.18
N ASP A 2 28.33 32.99 2.87
CA ASP A 2 28.85 32.95 1.50
C ASP A 2 28.02 31.99 0.62
N SER A 3 27.39 32.53 -0.43
CA SER A 3 26.51 31.81 -1.37
C SER A 3 27.19 30.58 -1.98
N THR A 4 28.52 30.62 -2.14
CA THR A 4 29.29 29.48 -2.65
C THR A 4 29.34 28.32 -1.67
N ARG A 5 29.56 28.58 -0.38
CA ARG A 5 29.53 27.54 0.67
C ARG A 5 28.14 26.92 0.80
N ALA A 6 27.08 27.72 0.67
CA ALA A 6 25.71 27.23 0.72
C ALA A 6 25.40 26.26 -0.44
N ARG A 7 25.82 26.57 -1.67
CA ARG A 7 25.66 25.68 -2.84
C ARG A 7 26.41 24.35 -2.67
N ILE A 8 27.64 24.38 -2.17
CA ILE A 8 28.44 23.16 -1.93
C ILE A 8 27.79 22.29 -0.86
N LEU A 9 27.35 22.89 0.26
CA LEU A 9 26.67 22.15 1.32
C LEU A 9 25.38 21.51 0.81
N ARG A 10 24.62 22.22 -0.02
CA ARG A 10 23.41 21.70 -0.64
C ARG A 10 23.68 20.54 -1.59
N ALA A 11 24.72 20.63 -2.43
CA ALA A 11 25.13 19.53 -3.32
C ALA A 11 25.51 18.27 -2.55
N LYS A 12 26.22 18.40 -1.42
CA LYS A 12 26.54 17.28 -0.54
C LYS A 12 25.28 16.64 0.06
N LYS A 13 24.34 17.44 0.58
CA LYS A 13 23.07 16.93 1.09
C LYS A 13 22.28 16.20 0.01
N LEU A 14 22.19 16.77 -1.19
CA LEU A 14 21.54 16.13 -2.32
C LEU A 14 22.18 14.77 -2.67
N GLY A 15 23.52 14.70 -2.68
CA GLY A 15 24.25 13.46 -2.91
C GLY A 15 23.93 12.37 -1.89
N VAL A 16 23.79 12.73 -0.61
CA VAL A 16 23.35 11.81 0.46
C VAL A 16 21.94 11.29 0.18
N LEU A 17 20.99 12.15 -0.17
CA LEU A 17 19.61 11.75 -0.48
C LEU A 17 19.53 10.84 -1.72
N ILE A 18 20.29 11.14 -2.78
CA ILE A 18 20.35 10.30 -3.98
C ILE A 18 20.89 8.91 -3.63
N ARG A 19 21.96 8.86 -2.83
CA ARG A 19 22.57 7.60 -2.41
C ARG A 19 21.60 6.78 -1.56
N ASP A 20 20.95 7.43 -0.60
CA ASP A 20 19.96 6.80 0.27
C ASP A 20 18.78 6.26 -0.53
N ALA A 21 18.13 7.08 -1.35
CA ALA A 21 17.03 6.67 -2.23
C ALA A 21 17.41 5.48 -3.13
N ARG A 22 18.64 5.46 -3.67
CA ARG A 22 19.14 4.33 -4.45
C ARG A 22 19.30 3.06 -3.60
N LEU A 23 19.79 3.18 -2.37
CA LEU A 23 19.98 2.03 -1.49
C LEU A 23 18.65 1.49 -0.97
N ALA A 24 17.73 2.36 -0.57
CA ALA A 24 16.38 2.01 -0.15
C ALA A 24 15.58 1.29 -1.26
N SER A 25 15.85 1.64 -2.53
CA SER A 25 15.26 0.94 -3.69
C SER A 25 16.03 -0.30 -4.15
N GLY A 26 17.11 -0.68 -3.46
CA GLY A 26 17.92 -1.86 -3.78
C GLY A 26 18.66 -1.77 -5.13
N ARG A 27 18.82 -0.56 -5.70
CA ARG A 27 19.38 -0.37 -7.04
C ARG A 27 20.90 -0.22 -7.02
N SER A 28 21.58 -0.81 -8.00
CA SER A 28 23.00 -0.58 -8.21
C SER A 28 23.24 0.78 -8.88
N ARG A 29 24.46 1.33 -8.71
CA ARG A 29 24.84 2.56 -9.44
C ARG A 29 24.79 2.37 -10.95
N LYS A 30 25.12 1.18 -11.45
CA LYS A 30 25.07 0.87 -12.88
C LYS A 30 23.64 0.99 -13.41
N ALA A 31 22.67 0.42 -12.70
CA ALA A 31 21.26 0.46 -13.10
C ALA A 31 20.72 1.90 -13.18
N ILE A 32 21.01 2.73 -12.18
CA ILE A 32 20.57 4.14 -12.19
C ILE A 32 21.27 4.94 -13.29
N ALA A 33 22.58 4.75 -13.48
CA ALA A 33 23.34 5.47 -14.49
C ALA A 33 22.83 5.18 -15.91
N GLU A 34 22.49 3.92 -16.18
CA GLU A 34 21.92 3.49 -17.47
C GLU A 34 20.57 4.16 -17.75
N VAL A 35 19.67 4.23 -16.76
CA VAL A 35 18.36 4.88 -16.90
C VAL A 35 18.50 6.38 -17.16
N LEU A 36 19.46 7.03 -16.52
CA LEU A 36 19.71 8.46 -16.68
C LEU A 36 20.56 8.79 -17.93
N GLY A 37 21.07 7.78 -18.66
CA GLY A 37 21.96 7.99 -19.79
C GLY A 37 23.31 8.61 -19.42
N ILE A 38 23.77 8.40 -18.17
CA ILE A 38 25.04 8.91 -17.65
C ILE A 38 26.01 7.77 -17.32
N SER A 39 27.28 8.09 -17.05
CA SER A 39 28.23 7.08 -16.59
C SER A 39 28.06 6.74 -15.09
N PRO A 40 28.37 5.51 -14.65
CA PRO A 40 28.39 5.17 -13.21
C PRO A 40 29.33 6.06 -12.39
N SER A 41 30.40 6.57 -13.01
CA SER A 41 31.34 7.50 -12.38
C SER A 41 30.72 8.88 -12.13
N GLN A 42 29.87 9.35 -13.04
CA GLN A 42 29.12 10.61 -12.91
C GLN A 42 28.07 10.49 -11.81
N LEU A 43 27.34 9.37 -11.75
CA LEU A 43 26.43 9.11 -10.64
C LEU A 43 27.16 9.06 -9.30
N ALA A 44 28.33 8.42 -9.24
CA ALA A 44 29.14 8.42 -8.01
C ALA A 44 29.61 9.83 -7.62
N ALA A 45 29.87 10.72 -8.58
CA ALA A 45 30.16 12.13 -8.32
C ALA A 45 28.94 12.89 -7.80
N TYR A 46 27.73 12.57 -8.28
CA TYR A 46 26.48 13.09 -7.72
C TYR A 46 26.30 12.66 -6.25
N GLU A 47 26.46 11.37 -5.95
CA GLU A 47 26.32 10.85 -4.58
C GLU A 47 27.32 11.44 -3.57
N ARG A 48 28.51 11.85 -4.02
CA ARG A 48 29.51 12.52 -3.18
C ARG A 48 29.28 14.03 -3.04
N GLY A 49 28.42 14.61 -3.88
CA GLY A 49 28.22 16.06 -3.97
C GLY A 49 29.35 16.80 -4.69
N ASP A 50 30.23 16.09 -5.41
CA ASP A 50 31.29 16.70 -6.23
C ASP A 50 30.70 17.39 -7.48
N LYS A 51 29.63 16.78 -8.02
CA LYS A 51 28.76 17.32 -9.05
C LYS A 51 27.32 17.22 -8.55
N ALA A 52 26.40 17.93 -9.19
CA ALA A 52 24.97 17.81 -8.93
C ALA A 52 24.23 17.45 -10.23
N PRO A 53 23.15 16.65 -10.15
CA PRO A 53 22.27 16.47 -11.30
C PRO A 53 21.56 17.79 -11.65
N SER A 54 21.21 17.93 -12.92
CA SER A 54 20.22 18.89 -13.39
C SER A 54 18.82 18.52 -12.88
N LEU A 55 17.88 19.46 -12.95
CA LEU A 55 16.48 19.20 -12.57
C LEU A 55 15.86 18.05 -13.40
N PRO A 56 16.02 17.97 -14.74
CA PRO A 56 15.51 16.83 -15.51
C PRO A 56 16.12 15.48 -15.12
N GLU A 57 17.42 15.43 -14.82
CA GLU A 57 18.05 14.21 -14.30
C GLU A 57 17.48 13.82 -12.94
N LEU A 58 17.17 14.80 -12.10
CA LEU A 58 16.57 14.58 -10.78
C LEU A 58 15.10 14.14 -10.87
N GLU A 59 14.32 14.72 -11.79
CA GLU A 59 12.94 14.32 -12.09
C GLU A 59 12.89 12.90 -12.66
N ALA A 60 13.79 12.57 -13.60
CA ALA A 60 13.91 11.22 -14.15
C ALA A 60 14.30 10.20 -13.07
N LEU A 61 15.22 10.57 -12.17
CA LEU A 61 15.58 9.75 -11.01
C LEU A 61 14.36 9.54 -10.09
N ALA A 62 13.65 10.62 -9.73
CA ALA A 62 12.47 10.57 -8.88
C ALA A 62 11.38 9.68 -9.48
N TYR A 63 11.11 9.83 -10.78
CA TYR A 63 10.18 8.99 -11.53
C TYR A 63 10.59 7.51 -11.51
N HIS A 64 11.87 7.21 -11.77
CA HIS A 64 12.37 5.83 -11.79
C HIS A 64 12.36 5.17 -10.40
N LEU A 65 12.59 5.96 -9.35
CA LEU A 65 12.60 5.48 -7.96
C LEU A 65 11.22 5.52 -7.30
N HIS A 66 10.17 5.97 -8.02
CA HIS A 66 8.82 6.19 -7.49
C HIS A 66 8.79 7.08 -6.23
N LEU A 67 9.59 8.15 -6.22
CA LEU A 67 9.65 9.14 -5.14
C LEU A 67 9.11 10.50 -5.63
N PRO A 68 8.42 11.27 -4.78
CA PRO A 68 8.15 12.68 -5.06
C PRO A 68 9.48 13.43 -5.27
N VAL A 69 9.56 14.31 -6.27
CA VAL A 69 10.80 15.08 -6.53
C VAL A 69 11.17 15.97 -5.34
N GLU A 70 10.17 16.39 -4.57
CA GLU A 70 10.29 17.18 -3.34
C GLU A 70 11.14 16.49 -2.26
N HIS A 71 11.20 15.15 -2.27
CA HIS A 71 12.08 14.38 -1.38
C HIS A 71 13.53 14.88 -1.49
N PHE A 72 14.00 15.14 -2.72
CA PHE A 72 15.36 15.60 -2.97
C PHE A 72 15.57 17.08 -2.64
N PHE A 73 14.50 17.84 -2.38
CA PHE A 73 14.56 19.24 -1.96
C PHE A 73 14.71 19.42 -0.45
N GLY A 74 14.29 18.42 0.33
CA GLY A 74 14.36 18.41 1.78
C GLY A 74 15.70 17.93 2.35
N SER A 75 15.62 17.37 3.55
CA SER A 75 16.76 16.79 4.30
C SER A 75 16.49 15.40 4.85
N ASP A 76 15.31 14.84 4.59
CA ASP A 76 14.85 13.62 5.25
C ASP A 76 15.38 12.38 4.51
N VAL A 77 16.01 11.49 5.26
CA VAL A 77 16.59 10.23 4.76
C VAL A 77 15.55 9.11 4.93
N LEU A 78 15.37 8.27 3.91
CA LEU A 78 14.37 7.19 3.92
C LEU A 78 14.73 6.08 4.92
N THR A 79 16.02 5.80 5.11
CA THR A 79 16.50 4.69 5.96
C THR A 79 16.44 4.96 7.48
N GLU A 80 16.14 6.17 7.94
CA GLU A 80 16.08 6.46 9.40
C GLU A 80 14.86 5.85 10.11
N ASN A 81 13.90 5.27 9.38
CA ASN A 81 12.62 4.77 9.95
C ASN A 81 12.55 3.26 10.19
N GLU A 82 13.62 2.49 9.96
CA GLU A 82 13.62 1.06 10.23
C GLU A 82 14.05 0.78 11.68
N SER A 83 13.06 0.73 12.57
CA SER A 83 13.19 0.16 13.90
C SER A 83 13.84 -1.24 13.81
N GLY A 84 14.86 -1.48 14.64
CA GLY A 84 15.82 -2.59 14.54
C GLY A 84 15.31 -4.02 14.78
N GLU A 85 14.07 -4.31 14.39
CA GLU A 85 13.57 -5.67 14.25
C GLU A 85 13.76 -6.12 12.80
N ASP A 86 14.39 -7.27 12.59
CA ASP A 86 14.61 -7.82 11.25
C ASP A 86 13.25 -8.02 10.55
N ILE A 87 13.11 -7.41 9.37
CA ILE A 87 11.89 -7.46 8.56
C ILE A 87 11.50 -8.92 8.29
N GLU A 88 12.48 -9.80 8.09
CA GLU A 88 12.25 -11.22 7.83
C GLU A 88 11.59 -11.91 9.02
N GLU A 89 12.09 -11.67 10.24
CA GLU A 89 11.54 -12.25 11.46
C GLU A 89 10.11 -11.75 11.72
N ARG A 90 9.87 -10.45 11.53
CA ARG A 90 8.54 -9.85 11.69
C ARG A 90 7.54 -10.43 10.69
N LEU A 91 7.92 -10.54 9.41
CA LEU A 91 7.06 -11.14 8.38
C LEU A 91 6.76 -12.61 8.67
N GLY A 92 7.77 -13.37 9.12
CA GLY A 92 7.59 -14.77 9.52
C GLY A 92 6.51 -14.94 10.60
N ARG A 93 6.57 -14.11 11.66
CA ARG A 93 5.55 -14.12 12.72
C ARG A 93 4.16 -13.73 12.22
N LEU A 94 4.06 -12.69 11.38
CA LEU A 94 2.77 -12.27 10.81
C LEU A 94 2.14 -13.37 9.95
N ILE A 95 2.93 -14.05 9.12
CA ILE A 95 2.46 -15.16 8.28
C ILE A 95 1.91 -16.30 9.16
N GLN A 96 2.62 -16.69 10.22
CA GLN A 96 2.17 -17.75 11.12
C GLN A 96 0.85 -17.41 11.81
N ILE A 97 0.71 -16.18 12.31
CA ILE A 97 -0.54 -15.70 12.92
C ILE A 97 -1.69 -15.78 11.90
N ARG A 98 -1.44 -15.34 10.66
CA ARG A 98 -2.45 -15.36 9.60
C ARG A 98 -2.85 -16.76 9.17
N GLN A 99 -1.91 -17.71 9.10
CA GLN A 99 -2.24 -19.11 8.81
C GLN A 99 -3.22 -19.70 9.83
N ARG A 100 -3.02 -19.43 11.12
CA ARG A 100 -3.93 -19.88 12.19
C ARG A 100 -5.32 -19.24 12.08
N ILE A 101 -5.38 -17.94 11.79
CA ILE A 101 -6.66 -17.24 11.61
C ILE A 101 -7.41 -17.79 10.40
N VAL A 102 -6.73 -18.01 9.26
CA VAL A 102 -7.35 -18.59 8.06
C VAL A 102 -7.88 -20.01 8.35
N GLY A 103 -7.11 -20.83 9.08
CA GLY A 103 -7.57 -22.15 9.52
C GLY A 103 -8.83 -22.09 10.37
N ALA A 104 -8.86 -21.18 11.37
CA ALA A 104 -10.03 -20.98 12.21
C ALA A 104 -11.26 -20.50 11.41
N LEU A 105 -11.07 -19.59 10.46
CA LEU A 105 -12.14 -19.13 9.56
C LEU A 105 -12.66 -20.26 8.66
N LEU A 106 -11.79 -21.13 8.15
CA LEU A 106 -12.20 -22.30 7.38
C LEU A 106 -13.04 -23.26 8.20
N ARG A 107 -12.65 -23.49 9.45
CA ARG A 107 -13.41 -24.31 10.39
C ARG A 107 -14.79 -23.72 10.63
N GLN A 108 -14.86 -22.41 10.93
CA GLN A 108 -16.12 -21.70 11.12
C GLN A 108 -17.01 -21.81 9.88
N ALA A 109 -16.46 -21.53 8.69
CA ALA A 109 -17.21 -21.62 7.44
C ALA A 109 -17.76 -23.02 7.16
N ARG A 110 -16.97 -24.07 7.47
CA ARG A 110 -17.41 -25.46 7.35
C ARG A 110 -18.56 -25.77 8.32
N GLU A 111 -18.43 -25.34 9.57
CA GLU A 111 -19.44 -25.55 10.62
C GLU A 111 -20.75 -24.79 10.29
N ASP A 112 -20.65 -23.56 9.80
CA ASP A 112 -21.79 -22.76 9.34
C ASP A 112 -22.49 -23.38 8.13
N ALA A 113 -21.73 -24.02 7.24
CA ALA A 113 -22.27 -24.80 6.13
C ALA A 113 -22.85 -26.17 6.56
N GLY A 114 -22.71 -26.55 7.84
CA GLY A 114 -23.20 -27.82 8.37
C GLY A 114 -22.47 -29.06 7.84
N LEU A 115 -21.26 -28.90 7.30
CA LEU A 115 -20.51 -29.97 6.64
C LEU A 115 -19.54 -30.67 7.59
N SER A 116 -19.46 -31.99 7.50
CA SER A 116 -18.40 -32.76 8.11
C SER A 116 -17.12 -32.73 7.26
N LEU A 117 -15.96 -32.94 7.89
CA LEU A 117 -14.69 -33.11 7.17
C LEU A 117 -14.75 -34.24 6.12
N ALA A 118 -15.62 -35.23 6.32
CA ALA A 118 -15.81 -36.33 5.38
C ALA A 118 -16.49 -35.89 4.08
N GLU A 119 -17.50 -35.03 4.20
CA GLU A 119 -18.24 -34.49 3.07
C GLU A 119 -17.42 -33.48 2.29
N VAL A 120 -16.64 -32.65 2.99
CA VAL A 120 -15.68 -31.72 2.36
C VAL A 120 -14.63 -32.51 1.59
N SER A 121 -14.01 -33.51 2.22
CA SER A 121 -12.98 -34.34 1.60
C SER A 121 -13.45 -35.05 0.32
N ARG A 122 -14.69 -35.52 0.30
CA ARG A 122 -15.30 -36.15 -0.88
C ARG A 122 -15.53 -35.15 -2.03
N GLN A 123 -15.81 -33.90 -1.71
CA GLN A 123 -16.15 -32.87 -2.70
C GLN A 123 -14.93 -32.13 -3.25
N THR A 124 -13.88 -31.97 -2.43
CA THR A 124 -12.66 -31.24 -2.82
C THR A 124 -11.48 -32.15 -3.14
N GLU A 125 -11.62 -33.47 -2.92
CA GLU A 125 -10.54 -34.46 -3.02
C GLU A 125 -9.36 -34.22 -2.06
N ILE A 126 -9.52 -33.30 -1.10
CA ILE A 126 -8.52 -33.02 -0.07
C ILE A 126 -8.68 -34.04 1.06
N PRO A 127 -7.63 -34.77 1.48
CA PRO A 127 -7.75 -35.76 2.55
C PRO A 127 -8.25 -35.15 3.87
N LYS A 128 -9.10 -35.87 4.61
CA LYS A 128 -9.64 -35.42 5.91
C LYS A 128 -8.56 -35.00 6.91
N SER A 129 -7.43 -35.71 6.94
CA SER A 129 -6.29 -35.37 7.79
C SER A 129 -5.74 -33.99 7.43
N ARG A 130 -5.53 -33.72 6.15
CA ARG A 130 -5.04 -32.43 5.65
C ARG A 130 -6.02 -31.30 5.92
N LEU A 131 -7.32 -31.53 5.74
CA LEU A 131 -8.36 -30.55 6.10
C LEU A 131 -8.33 -30.21 7.59
N ARG A 132 -8.15 -31.21 8.46
CA ARG A 132 -7.99 -30.98 9.90
C ARG A 132 -6.74 -30.16 10.21
N ASP A 133 -5.60 -30.49 9.59
CA ASP A 133 -4.34 -29.75 9.81
C ASP A 133 -4.46 -28.30 9.32
N TYR A 134 -5.23 -28.04 8.26
CA TYR A 134 -5.60 -26.69 7.79
C TYR A 134 -6.43 -25.95 8.83
N GLU A 135 -7.51 -26.56 9.33
CA GLU A 135 -8.41 -25.93 10.31
C GLU A 135 -7.75 -25.64 11.65
N LEU A 136 -6.74 -26.42 12.04
CA LEU A 136 -5.93 -26.19 13.25
C LEU A 136 -4.81 -25.16 13.03
N GLY A 137 -4.55 -24.75 11.78
CA GLY A 137 -3.44 -23.88 11.43
C GLY A 137 -2.06 -24.54 11.61
N GLU A 138 -2.02 -25.87 11.70
CA GLU A 138 -0.78 -26.66 11.77
C GLU A 138 -0.11 -26.78 10.41
N ARG A 139 -0.90 -26.63 9.34
CA ARG A 139 -0.42 -26.61 7.96
C ARG A 139 -0.95 -25.39 7.22
N PRO A 140 -0.11 -24.68 6.44
CA PRO A 140 -0.59 -23.62 5.56
C PRO A 140 -1.52 -24.16 4.50
N VAL A 141 -2.59 -23.41 4.21
CA VAL A 141 -3.56 -23.73 3.17
C VAL A 141 -3.06 -23.15 1.84
N PRO A 142 -2.75 -23.99 0.83
CA PRO A 142 -2.45 -23.50 -0.51
C PRO A 142 -3.62 -22.70 -1.08
N LEU A 143 -3.34 -21.67 -1.86
CA LEU A 143 -4.40 -20.82 -2.43
C LEU A 143 -5.44 -21.60 -3.25
N PRO A 144 -5.08 -22.57 -4.12
CA PRO A 144 -6.07 -23.35 -4.86
C PRO A 144 -6.98 -24.19 -3.96
N ASP A 145 -6.43 -24.75 -2.87
CA ASP A 145 -7.22 -25.49 -1.88
C ASP A 145 -8.17 -24.53 -1.14
N LEU A 146 -7.71 -23.33 -0.80
CA LEU A 146 -8.54 -22.28 -0.19
C LEU A 146 -9.66 -21.82 -1.13
N GLU A 147 -9.40 -21.70 -2.43
CA GLU A 147 -10.40 -21.38 -3.46
C GLU A 147 -11.47 -22.46 -3.56
N ALA A 148 -11.07 -23.73 -3.62
CA ALA A 148 -11.99 -24.86 -3.67
C ALA A 148 -12.87 -24.93 -2.40
N LEU A 149 -12.28 -24.72 -1.23
CA LEU A 149 -13.01 -24.70 0.05
C LEU A 149 -13.95 -23.49 0.14
N ALA A 150 -13.49 -22.30 -0.23
CA ALA A 150 -14.32 -21.10 -0.24
C ALA A 150 -15.54 -21.26 -1.17
N ALA A 151 -15.32 -21.77 -2.38
CA ALA A 151 -16.39 -22.05 -3.33
C ALA A 151 -17.40 -23.07 -2.78
N LEU A 152 -16.93 -24.15 -2.15
CA LEU A 152 -17.79 -25.16 -1.51
C LEU A 152 -18.64 -24.55 -0.38
N TYR A 153 -18.10 -23.60 0.37
CA TYR A 153 -18.81 -22.92 1.46
C TYR A 153 -19.65 -21.72 1.00
N GLY A 154 -19.70 -21.41 -0.30
CA GLY A 154 -20.42 -20.25 -0.82
C GLY A 154 -19.78 -18.91 -0.42
N LEU A 155 -18.47 -18.90 -0.15
CA LEU A 155 -17.72 -17.73 0.28
C LEU A 155 -16.79 -17.22 -0.81
N SER A 156 -16.45 -15.93 -0.72
CA SER A 156 -15.37 -15.31 -1.50
C SER A 156 -14.05 -15.37 -0.74
N LEU A 157 -12.92 -15.40 -1.45
CA LEU A 157 -11.58 -15.24 -0.85
C LEU A 157 -11.46 -13.95 0.00
N GLN A 158 -12.26 -12.92 -0.28
CA GLN A 158 -12.32 -11.70 0.52
C GLN A 158 -12.75 -11.94 1.98
N HIS A 159 -13.41 -13.06 2.28
CA HIS A 159 -13.73 -13.47 3.63
C HIS A 159 -12.47 -13.82 4.44
N PHE A 160 -11.47 -14.41 3.78
CA PHE A 160 -10.23 -14.88 4.41
C PHE A 160 -9.10 -13.86 4.38
N MET A 161 -9.25 -12.73 3.66
CA MET A 161 -8.24 -11.67 3.61
C MET A 161 -8.04 -10.99 4.97
N ASP A 162 -6.83 -10.53 5.24
CA ASP A 162 -6.55 -9.71 6.42
C ASP A 162 -7.29 -8.36 6.30
N ARG A 163 -7.93 -7.92 7.39
CA ARG A 163 -8.69 -6.67 7.45
C ARG A 163 -8.13 -5.72 8.50
N ASP A 164 -7.79 -6.26 9.66
CA ASP A 164 -7.43 -5.48 10.84
C ASP A 164 -5.92 -5.51 11.15
N GLY A 165 -5.18 -6.45 10.56
CA GLY A 165 -3.74 -6.54 10.74
C GLY A 165 -2.95 -5.46 10.00
N PRO A 166 -1.63 -5.34 10.25
CA PRO A 166 -0.76 -4.41 9.53
C PRO A 166 -0.79 -4.62 8.01
N ILE A 167 -0.86 -5.88 7.57
CA ILE A 167 -0.95 -6.23 6.14
C ILE A 167 -2.33 -5.88 5.60
N GLY A 168 -3.40 -6.20 6.33
CA GLY A 168 -4.77 -5.82 5.96
C GLY A 168 -4.96 -4.31 5.79
N THR A 169 -4.41 -3.52 6.72
CA THR A 169 -4.43 -2.06 6.65
C THR A 169 -3.70 -1.55 5.41
N TRP A 170 -2.52 -2.09 5.11
CA TRP A 170 -1.76 -1.76 3.91
C TRP A 170 -2.51 -2.13 2.62
N LEU A 171 -3.13 -3.31 2.56
CA LEU A 171 -3.95 -3.75 1.42
C LEU A 171 -5.17 -2.83 1.21
N ALA A 172 -5.82 -2.41 2.30
CA ALA A 172 -6.95 -1.48 2.25
C ALA A 172 -6.52 -0.12 1.68
N GLN A 173 -5.37 0.41 2.13
CA GLN A 173 -4.79 1.64 1.59
C GLN A 173 -4.50 1.53 0.09
N GLN A 174 -3.88 0.43 -0.35
CA GLN A 174 -3.61 0.20 -1.78
C GLN A 174 -4.91 0.22 -2.61
N ARG A 175 -5.97 -0.42 -2.12
CA ARG A 175 -7.28 -0.41 -2.80
C ARG A 175 -7.90 1.00 -2.82
N GLN A 176 -7.81 1.75 -1.74
CA GLN A 176 -8.30 3.13 -1.68
C GLN A 176 -7.58 4.03 -2.70
N VAL A 177 -6.27 3.88 -2.83
CA VAL A 177 -5.48 4.59 -3.84
C VAL A 177 -5.88 4.17 -5.25
N ALA A 178 -6.03 2.88 -5.52
CA ALA A 178 -6.49 2.39 -6.83
C ALA A 178 -7.86 2.97 -7.20
N ASN A 179 -8.84 2.90 -6.29
CA ASN A 179 -10.18 3.46 -6.50
C ASN A 179 -10.13 4.98 -6.72
N PHE A 180 -9.29 5.70 -5.99
CA PHE A 180 -9.09 7.13 -6.20
C PHE A 180 -8.54 7.43 -7.60
N LEU A 181 -7.60 6.63 -8.09
CA LEU A 181 -7.02 6.78 -9.42
C LEU A 181 -8.01 6.46 -10.54
N GLU A 182 -9.07 5.69 -10.29
CA GLU A 182 -10.16 5.44 -11.25
C GLU A 182 -11.14 6.62 -11.40
N LEU A 183 -11.17 7.56 -10.45
CA LEU A 183 -12.03 8.74 -10.54
C LEU A 183 -11.68 9.62 -11.75
N PRO A 184 -12.66 10.33 -12.35
CA PRO A 184 -12.40 11.33 -13.38
C PRO A 184 -11.29 12.34 -12.99
N PRO A 185 -10.41 12.75 -13.91
CA PRO A 185 -9.30 13.66 -13.62
C PRO A 185 -9.73 14.94 -12.89
N GLU A 186 -10.89 15.49 -13.26
CA GLU A 186 -11.47 16.70 -12.68
C GLU A 186 -11.85 16.49 -11.22
N LEU A 187 -12.44 15.34 -10.88
CA LEU A 187 -12.78 14.96 -9.51
C LEU A 187 -11.52 14.71 -8.69
N ARG A 188 -10.52 14.00 -9.23
CA ARG A 188 -9.23 13.81 -8.54
C ARG A 188 -8.58 15.15 -8.20
N ALA A 189 -8.54 16.07 -9.17
CA ALA A 189 -8.01 17.42 -8.98
C ALA A 189 -8.82 18.25 -7.98
N PHE A 190 -10.15 18.06 -7.93
CA PHE A 190 -11.00 18.69 -6.93
C PHE A 190 -10.70 18.16 -5.52
N VAL A 191 -10.66 16.84 -5.33
CA VAL A 191 -10.42 16.20 -4.02
C VAL A 191 -9.02 16.52 -3.49
N ALA A 192 -8.02 16.59 -4.37
CA ALA A 192 -6.63 16.83 -3.97
C ALA A 192 -6.35 18.26 -3.43
N LYS A 193 -7.28 19.22 -3.58
CA LYS A 193 -7.10 20.60 -3.11
C LYS A 193 -7.48 20.72 -1.63
N PRO A 194 -6.56 21.13 -0.72
CA PRO A 194 -6.88 21.26 0.71
C PRO A 194 -8.04 22.21 1.02
N VAL A 195 -8.20 23.28 0.23
CA VAL A 195 -9.31 24.24 0.35
C VAL A 195 -10.68 23.60 0.13
N ASN A 196 -10.73 22.44 -0.55
CA ASN A 196 -11.99 21.74 -0.83
C ASN A 196 -12.43 20.82 0.31
N ARG A 197 -11.62 20.66 1.37
CA ARG A 197 -11.94 19.80 2.51
C ARG A 197 -13.33 20.06 3.12
N PRO A 198 -13.79 21.30 3.33
CA PRO A 198 -15.13 21.55 3.86
C PRO A 198 -16.26 21.01 2.97
N TYR A 199 -16.09 21.03 1.64
CA TYR A 199 -17.07 20.46 0.70
C TYR A 199 -17.11 18.93 0.80
N LEU A 200 -15.94 18.28 0.96
CA LEU A 200 -15.85 16.84 1.13
C LEU A 200 -16.46 16.40 2.46
N GLU A 201 -16.17 17.10 3.55
CA GLU A 201 -16.77 16.84 4.87
C GLU A 201 -18.30 17.04 4.85
N LEU A 202 -18.79 18.05 4.13
CA LEU A 202 -20.22 18.25 3.92
C LEU A 202 -20.83 17.09 3.13
N ALA A 203 -20.22 16.69 2.01
CA ALA A 203 -20.68 15.57 1.20
C ALA A 203 -20.72 14.25 2.00
N GLN A 204 -19.70 14.01 2.84
CA GLN A 204 -19.66 12.87 3.74
C GLN A 204 -20.84 12.90 4.72
N ARG A 205 -21.05 14.01 5.42
CA ARG A 205 -22.18 14.16 6.37
C ARG A 205 -23.51 13.94 5.69
N LEU A 206 -23.72 14.50 4.49
CA LEU A 206 -24.94 14.31 3.72
C LEU A 206 -25.15 12.83 3.37
N SER A 207 -24.09 12.09 3.02
CA SER A 207 -24.20 10.66 2.69
C SER A 207 -24.60 9.77 3.88
N GLU A 208 -24.36 10.23 5.11
CA GLU A 208 -24.69 9.52 6.35
C GLU A 208 -26.11 9.84 6.87
N MET A 209 -26.81 10.80 6.26
CA MET A 209 -28.16 11.21 6.67
C MET A 209 -29.24 10.24 6.16
N SER A 210 -30.35 10.16 6.90
CA SER A 210 -31.53 9.44 6.40
C SER A 210 -32.15 10.18 5.21
N VAL A 211 -32.88 9.43 4.37
CA VAL A 211 -33.51 9.95 3.15
C VAL A 211 -34.45 11.11 3.45
N GLU A 212 -35.19 11.05 4.55
CA GLU A 212 -36.12 12.09 4.99
C GLU A 212 -35.39 13.38 5.34
N LYS A 213 -34.27 13.28 6.06
CA LYS A 213 -33.45 14.44 6.41
C LYS A 213 -32.80 15.07 5.18
N LEU A 214 -32.34 14.26 4.22
CA LEU A 214 -31.79 14.76 2.96
C LEU A 214 -32.84 15.52 2.14
N ARG A 215 -34.07 15.03 2.08
CA ARG A 215 -35.17 15.72 1.38
C ARG A 215 -35.49 17.06 2.02
N ALA A 216 -35.59 17.12 3.36
CA ALA A 216 -35.85 18.38 4.06
C ALA A 216 -34.74 19.42 3.81
N VAL A 217 -33.47 19.00 3.77
CA VAL A 217 -32.36 19.89 3.40
C VAL A 217 -32.50 20.37 1.95
N ALA A 218 -32.86 19.49 1.02
CA ALA A 218 -33.06 19.87 -0.39
C ALA A 218 -34.24 20.84 -0.58
N GLU A 219 -35.37 20.62 0.11
CA GLU A 219 -36.52 21.52 0.12
C GLU A 219 -36.16 22.89 0.68
N GLY A 220 -35.46 22.94 1.82
CA GLY A 220 -34.97 24.20 2.40
C GLY A 220 -33.99 24.94 1.49
N LEU A 221 -33.13 24.24 0.73
CA LEU A 221 -32.26 24.85 -0.27
C LEU A 221 -33.04 25.40 -1.47
N LEU A 222 -34.09 24.73 -1.91
CA LEU A 222 -34.95 25.21 -3.00
C LEU A 222 -35.69 26.49 -2.59
N GLU A 223 -36.26 26.52 -1.39
CA GLU A 223 -37.01 27.69 -0.87
C GLU A 223 -36.16 28.96 -0.75
N ILE A 224 -34.86 28.85 -0.43
CA ILE A 224 -33.97 30.02 -0.34
C ILE A 224 -33.40 30.47 -1.70
N THR A 225 -33.62 29.69 -2.76
CA THR A 225 -33.14 29.99 -4.12
C THR A 225 -34.24 30.47 -5.08
N LEU A 226 -35.49 30.49 -4.62
CA LEU A 226 -36.67 31.04 -5.31
C LEU A 226 -37.00 32.44 -4.80
#